data_AF-A0A812Q5Q2-F1
#
_entry.id   AF-A0A812Q5Q2-F1
#
_cell.length_a   1.000
_cell.length_b   1.000
_cell.length_c   1.000
_cell.angle_alpha   90.00
_cell.angle_beta   90.00
_cell.angle_gamma   90.00
#
_symmetry.space_group_name_H-M   'P 1'
#
loop_
_entity.id
_entity.type
_entity.pdbx_description
1 polymer ?
#
loop_
_entity_poly.entity_id
_entity_poly.type
_entity_poly.pdbx_seq_one_letter_code
_entity_poly.pdbx_strand_id
1 'polypeptide(L)'
;MLTRQVAAAGCSRPEKQLCLEQASSGEFVSYRSEAAGKPVLWERIKLSPSVATQGPALTTKHFAKTHVCYMSKQPDNAGDFTVLSARPVHVARHQEGNGSTCAGSLIQLDATCEAGKMPAVILMHATGKCKEFMANRLERLARKGLIALAFDAPWHGERALPEAGLSKSSGSEGNADLSLKSLCPALLHALQSHEAARLDVYFNALVRGWQRGSDRFVMDIARDALTVVDYICSRPDVMQERIGATGVSLGGMACWLLAAADTRIWASMPAIGVQSFNHSLVNGLWGARVDSIRRPFEVAAADMNKASVDDAVVAAVWSRLAPGLAEVNPGNKLAFDAPLTLPCIAPRHLLVLSGEKDPRCPLAGVQISLAAAQQAYDQEGQSARLQRFIDKDVEHAMTENMWQKIELFVEATLGMVPASKL
;
A
#
# COMPACT_ATOMS: atom_id res chain seq x y z
N MET A 1 -35.35 37.44 30.27
CA MET A 1 -35.30 36.94 31.66
C MET A 1 -35.43 35.44 31.63
N LEU A 2 -34.35 34.72 31.91
CA LEU A 2 -34.30 33.47 32.68
C LEU A 2 -32.84 33.00 32.75
N THR A 3 -32.29 33.31 33.92
CA THR A 3 -31.10 32.86 34.63
C THR A 3 -30.46 31.53 34.23
N ARG A 4 -29.13 31.59 34.00
CA ARG A 4 -28.19 30.47 34.18
C ARG A 4 -28.03 30.17 35.69
N GLN A 5 -28.12 28.90 36.07
CA GLN A 5 -27.46 28.40 37.27
C GLN A 5 -26.27 27.53 36.83
N VAL A 6 -25.09 27.92 37.28
CA VAL A 6 -23.86 27.14 37.20
C VAL A 6 -23.74 26.39 38.53
N ALA A 7 -23.75 25.06 38.48
CA ALA A 7 -23.21 24.23 39.56
C ALA A 7 -21.90 23.63 39.04
N ALA A 8 -20.79 24.12 39.59
CA ALA A 8 -19.46 23.61 39.34
C ALA A 8 -19.18 22.43 40.28
N ALA A 9 -18.79 21.30 39.71
CA ALA A 9 -18.06 20.25 40.43
C ALA A 9 -17.04 19.60 39.47
N GLY A 10 -15.78 20.01 39.64
CA GLY A 10 -14.59 19.15 39.53
C GLY A 10 -14.25 18.45 38.21
N CYS A 11 -13.21 18.98 37.55
CA CYS A 11 -12.21 18.26 36.73
C CYS A 11 -12.62 17.81 35.30
N SER A 12 -12.09 18.50 34.26
CA SER A 12 -11.55 17.91 33.00
C SER A 12 -11.19 19.00 31.97
N ARG A 13 -10.26 18.66 31.07
CA ARG A 13 -9.64 19.49 30.01
C ARG A 13 -10.67 20.13 29.05
N PRO A 14 -10.38 21.26 28.37
CA PRO A 14 -11.34 21.90 27.47
C PRO A 14 -11.52 21.11 26.16
N GLU A 15 -12.70 20.51 25.98
CA GLU A 15 -13.21 20.05 24.70
C GLU A 15 -13.64 21.26 23.83
N LYS A 16 -13.29 21.22 22.54
CA LYS A 16 -13.76 22.20 21.54
C LYS A 16 -15.23 21.92 21.21
N GLN A 17 -16.13 22.83 21.55
CA GLN A 17 -17.52 22.80 21.10
C GLN A 17 -17.64 23.37 19.68
N LEU A 18 -18.16 22.57 18.75
CA LEU A 18 -18.63 23.01 17.43
C LEU A 18 -20.12 23.34 17.53
N CYS A 19 -20.50 24.60 17.32
CA CYS A 19 -21.90 24.99 17.09
C CYS A 19 -22.17 25.09 15.59
N LEU A 20 -23.16 24.34 15.10
CA LEU A 20 -23.73 24.50 13.76
C LEU A 20 -25.02 25.33 13.90
N GLU A 21 -25.04 26.54 13.35
CA GLU A 21 -26.28 27.28 13.13
C GLU A 21 -26.76 27.03 11.69
N GLN A 22 -27.98 26.50 11.54
CA GLN A 22 -28.67 26.40 10.26
C GLN A 22 -29.22 27.78 9.90
N ALA A 23 -28.64 28.44 8.90
CA ALA A 23 -29.26 29.61 8.27
C ALA A 23 -30.33 29.14 7.27
N SER A 24 -31.52 29.72 7.36
CA SER A 24 -32.75 29.33 6.66
C SER A 24 -32.84 29.71 5.17
N SER A 25 -31.73 30.03 4.53
CA SER A 25 -31.65 30.15 3.07
C SER A 25 -30.27 29.69 2.64
N GLY A 26 -30.23 28.50 2.02
CA GLY A 26 -28.99 27.85 1.62
C GLY A 26 -28.17 28.73 0.68
N GLU A 27 -26.88 28.91 1.02
CA GLU A 27 -25.77 29.09 0.07
C GLU A 27 -24.40 29.41 0.73
N PHE A 28 -24.25 29.37 2.06
CA PHE A 28 -22.94 29.61 2.71
C PHE A 28 -22.73 28.77 3.97
N VAL A 29 -21.48 28.34 4.21
CA VAL A 29 -21.02 27.78 5.49
C VAL A 29 -19.95 28.71 6.04
N SER A 30 -20.13 29.20 7.27
CA SER A 30 -19.14 30.02 7.99
C SER A 30 -18.56 29.19 9.13
N TYR A 31 -17.24 29.19 9.32
CA TYR A 31 -16.59 28.53 10.46
C TYR A 31 -15.83 29.54 11.34
N ARG A 32 -15.80 29.30 12.65
CA ARG A 32 -15.06 30.09 13.64
C ARG A 32 -13.81 29.33 14.06
N SER A 33 -12.64 29.87 13.77
CA SER A 33 -11.37 29.37 14.31
C SER A 33 -10.87 30.32 15.39
N GLU A 34 -10.99 29.93 16.66
CA GLU A 34 -10.24 30.60 17.74
C GLU A 34 -8.88 29.89 17.91
N ALA A 35 -7.85 30.48 17.32
CA ALA A 35 -6.49 30.26 17.76
C ALA A 35 -6.14 31.37 18.76
N ALA A 36 -5.67 31.00 19.95
CA ALA A 36 -5.31 31.95 20.99
C ALA A 36 -4.39 33.06 20.44
N GLY A 37 -4.86 34.31 20.51
CA GLY A 37 -4.06 35.50 20.22
C GLY A 37 -4.00 36.00 18.76
N LYS A 38 -4.83 35.51 17.82
CA LYS A 38 -4.91 36.08 16.46
C LYS A 38 -6.30 36.68 16.14
N PRO A 39 -6.38 37.77 15.36
CA PRO A 39 -7.65 38.39 14.98
C PRO A 39 -8.51 37.48 14.09
N VAL A 40 -9.83 37.57 14.28
CA VAL A 40 -10.86 36.71 13.68
C VAL A 40 -11.01 37.00 12.19
N LEU A 41 -10.90 35.97 11.34
CA LEU A 41 -11.18 36.05 9.89
C LEU A 41 -12.47 35.28 9.59
N TRP A 42 -13.40 35.93 8.90
CA TRP A 42 -14.62 35.30 8.36
C TRP A 42 -14.41 35.06 6.86
N GLU A 43 -14.37 33.79 6.41
CA GLU A 43 -14.33 33.46 4.98
C GLU A 43 -15.70 33.02 4.47
N ARG A 44 -16.13 33.54 3.32
CA ARG A 44 -17.33 33.13 2.58
C ARG A 44 -16.93 32.33 1.34
N ILE A 45 -17.47 31.12 1.17
CA ILE A 45 -17.27 30.29 -0.03
C ILE A 45 -18.61 30.17 -0.78
N LYS A 46 -18.61 30.46 -2.09
CA LYS A 46 -19.76 30.34 -3.00
C LYS A 46 -19.62 29.09 -3.87
N LEU A 47 -20.68 28.28 -4.00
CA LEU A 47 -20.72 27.10 -4.87
C LEU A 47 -21.54 27.41 -6.14
N SER A 48 -21.09 26.97 -7.32
CA SER A 48 -21.77 27.19 -8.61
C SER A 48 -22.43 25.90 -9.16
N PRO A 49 -23.58 25.98 -9.90
CA PRO A 49 -24.30 24.80 -10.38
C PRO A 49 -24.21 24.50 -11.90
N SER A 50 -24.46 23.22 -12.24
CA SER A 50 -24.83 22.58 -13.53
C SER A 50 -23.70 22.25 -14.53
N VAL A 51 -23.74 21.13 -15.28
CA VAL A 51 -24.68 20.79 -16.39
C VAL A 51 -25.08 19.31 -16.42
N ALA A 52 -26.35 19.05 -16.76
CA ALA A 52 -26.93 17.76 -17.13
C ALA A 52 -27.34 17.75 -18.61
N THR A 53 -27.15 16.65 -19.35
CA THR A 53 -27.83 16.39 -20.64
C THR A 53 -28.11 14.89 -20.86
N GLN A 54 -29.19 14.64 -21.61
CA GLN A 54 -29.99 13.41 -21.73
C GLN A 54 -29.48 12.39 -22.78
N GLY A 55 -29.83 11.10 -22.61
CA GLY A 55 -29.71 10.02 -23.63
C GLY A 55 -30.34 8.69 -23.15
N PRO A 56 -30.84 7.79 -24.05
CA PRO A 56 -31.84 6.78 -23.70
C PRO A 56 -31.28 5.49 -23.07
N ALA A 57 -32.17 4.79 -22.36
CA ALA A 57 -31.93 3.62 -21.53
C ALA A 57 -31.16 2.48 -22.24
N LEU A 58 -30.02 2.10 -21.64
CA LEU A 58 -29.33 0.83 -21.87
C LEU A 58 -29.39 0.00 -20.58
N THR A 59 -30.12 -1.11 -20.65
CA THR A 59 -30.23 -2.13 -19.61
C THR A 59 -28.92 -2.92 -19.50
N THR A 60 -28.11 -2.65 -18.47
CA THR A 60 -27.09 -3.61 -17.97
C THR A 60 -26.86 -3.41 -16.48
N LYS A 61 -26.91 -4.50 -15.71
CA LYS A 61 -26.58 -4.58 -14.28
C LYS A 61 -25.22 -3.90 -14.00
N HIS A 62 -25.23 -2.77 -13.31
CA HIS A 62 -24.02 -2.03 -12.96
C HIS A 62 -23.72 -2.15 -11.47
N PHE A 63 -22.54 -2.69 -11.15
CA PHE A 63 -21.90 -2.59 -9.85
C PHE A 63 -21.68 -1.10 -9.52
N ALA A 64 -22.02 -0.69 -8.30
CA ALA A 64 -21.88 0.69 -7.85
C ALA A 64 -20.39 1.12 -7.94
N LYS A 65 -20.09 2.05 -8.86
CA LYS A 65 -18.78 2.66 -9.04
C LYS A 65 -18.70 3.92 -8.16
N THR A 66 -17.91 3.89 -7.09
CA THR A 66 -17.65 5.08 -6.28
C THR A 66 -16.49 5.86 -6.90
N HIS A 67 -16.72 6.89 -7.72
CA HIS A 67 -15.60 7.71 -8.23
C HIS A 67 -15.01 8.58 -7.12
N VAL A 68 -13.70 8.48 -6.88
CA VAL A 68 -12.98 9.27 -5.87
C VAL A 68 -12.23 10.40 -6.58
N CYS A 69 -12.58 11.66 -6.37
CA CYS A 69 -11.84 12.77 -6.98
C CYS A 69 -10.86 13.33 -5.95
N TYR A 70 -9.55 13.20 -6.19
CA TYR A 70 -8.54 13.90 -5.37
C TYR A 70 -8.29 15.27 -5.99
N MET A 71 -8.74 16.32 -5.30
CA MET A 71 -8.32 17.70 -5.61
C MET A 71 -7.19 18.06 -4.66
N SER A 72 -6.00 18.31 -5.20
CA SER A 72 -4.87 18.82 -4.42
C SER A 72 -4.65 20.28 -4.77
N LYS A 73 -4.92 21.15 -3.79
CA LYS A 73 -4.64 22.58 -3.84
C LYS A 73 -3.19 22.78 -3.39
N GLN A 74 -2.32 23.31 -4.26
CA GLN A 74 -1.10 23.98 -3.81
C GLN A 74 -1.37 25.49 -3.73
N PRO A 75 -0.88 26.20 -2.70
CA PRO A 75 -0.75 27.64 -2.74
C PRO A 75 0.46 28.00 -3.62
N ASP A 76 0.21 28.90 -4.57
CA ASP A 76 1.22 29.75 -5.20
C ASP A 76 2.28 29.06 -6.09
N ASN A 77 1.85 28.62 -7.28
CA ASN A 77 2.51 29.01 -8.53
C ASN A 77 1.66 28.60 -9.74
N ALA A 78 1.53 29.53 -10.69
CA ALA A 78 0.69 29.42 -11.87
C ALA A 78 1.11 28.25 -12.78
N GLY A 79 0.21 27.27 -12.89
CA GLY A 79 0.24 26.12 -13.79
C GLY A 79 -0.99 25.29 -13.47
N ASP A 80 -2.07 25.45 -14.25
CA ASP A 80 -3.32 24.72 -14.09
C ASP A 80 -3.10 23.21 -14.24
N PHE A 81 -2.92 22.48 -13.12
CA PHE A 81 -2.93 21.01 -13.14
C PHE A 81 -4.32 20.49 -12.75
N THR A 82 -4.99 19.92 -13.76
CA THR A 82 -6.38 19.49 -13.76
C THR A 82 -6.53 18.04 -13.26
N VAL A 83 -7.56 17.81 -12.44
CA VAL A 83 -8.19 16.54 -12.03
C VAL A 83 -7.35 15.25 -12.07
N LEU A 84 -6.86 14.82 -10.90
CA LEU A 84 -6.48 13.43 -10.64
C LEU A 84 -7.75 12.59 -10.46
N SER A 85 -7.97 11.61 -11.35
CA SER A 85 -9.08 10.68 -11.18
C SER A 85 -8.62 9.53 -10.28
N ALA A 86 -9.14 9.47 -9.03
CA ALA A 86 -9.08 8.24 -8.26
C ALA A 86 -10.29 7.36 -8.54
N ARG A 87 -10.02 6.10 -8.80
CA ARG A 87 -11.05 5.12 -9.08
C ARG A 87 -10.78 3.90 -8.21
N PRO A 88 -11.72 3.52 -7.33
CA PRO A 88 -11.75 2.18 -6.82
C PRO A 88 -12.01 1.26 -8.01
N VAL A 89 -11.06 0.39 -8.27
CA VAL A 89 -11.18 -0.69 -9.25
C VAL A 89 -11.28 -1.98 -8.46
N HIS A 90 -12.28 -2.80 -8.78
CA HIS A 90 -12.33 -4.18 -8.32
C HIS A 90 -11.66 -5.05 -9.37
N VAL A 91 -10.48 -5.56 -9.05
CA VAL A 91 -9.78 -6.53 -9.88
C VAL A 91 -10.11 -7.91 -9.33
N ALA A 92 -11.01 -8.64 -10.00
CA ALA A 92 -11.44 -9.97 -9.58
C ALA A 92 -10.57 -11.07 -10.22
N ARG A 93 -10.16 -12.07 -9.43
CA ARG A 93 -9.58 -13.34 -9.93
C ARG A 93 -10.63 -14.45 -9.94
N HIS A 94 -10.53 -15.38 -10.89
CA HIS A 94 -11.26 -16.65 -10.86
C HIS A 94 -10.89 -17.44 -9.59
N GLN A 95 -11.90 -17.91 -8.85
CA GLN A 95 -11.71 -18.77 -7.67
C GLN A 95 -10.89 -20.02 -8.01
N GLU A 96 -9.81 -20.27 -7.26
CA GLU A 96 -9.20 -21.60 -7.14
C GLU A 96 -9.30 -22.07 -5.69
N GLY A 97 -10.06 -23.15 -5.47
CA GLY A 97 -9.94 -24.12 -4.36
C GLY A 97 -10.13 -23.67 -2.90
N ASN A 98 -9.90 -22.41 -2.55
CA ASN A 98 -9.92 -21.91 -1.17
C ASN A 98 -10.87 -20.71 -0.95
N GLY A 99 -11.66 -20.36 -1.97
CA GLY A 99 -12.65 -19.28 -1.88
C GLY A 99 -12.08 -17.86 -1.86
N SER A 100 -10.76 -17.68 -1.92
CA SER A 100 -10.17 -16.34 -1.99
C SER A 100 -10.21 -15.80 -3.42
N THR A 101 -11.16 -14.90 -3.68
CA THR A 101 -11.04 -13.96 -4.80
C THR A 101 -9.98 -12.93 -4.38
N CYS A 102 -9.04 -12.58 -5.29
CA CYS A 102 -8.45 -11.26 -5.21
C CYS A 102 -9.64 -10.31 -5.43
N ALA A 103 -10.26 -9.86 -4.36
CA ALA A 103 -11.30 -8.85 -4.35
C ALA A 103 -10.73 -7.72 -3.51
N GLY A 104 -9.69 -7.09 -4.04
CA GLY A 104 -9.08 -5.91 -3.45
C GLY A 104 -9.66 -4.67 -4.13
N SER A 105 -9.96 -3.65 -3.35
CA SER A 105 -10.09 -2.31 -3.90
C SER A 105 -8.70 -1.77 -4.22
N LEU A 106 -8.54 -1.16 -5.39
CA LEU A 106 -7.33 -0.44 -5.77
C LEU A 106 -7.55 1.06 -5.60
N ILE A 107 -6.50 1.80 -5.27
CA ILE A 107 -6.45 3.25 -5.50
C ILE A 107 -5.52 3.49 -6.67
N GLN A 108 -6.01 4.18 -7.67
CA GLN A 108 -5.25 4.61 -8.83
C GLN A 108 -5.28 6.12 -8.92
N LEU A 109 -4.20 6.73 -9.39
CA LEU A 109 -4.19 8.13 -9.83
C LEU A 109 -3.57 8.18 -11.24
N ASP A 110 -4.34 8.73 -12.17
CA ASP A 110 -3.89 8.95 -13.55
C ASP A 110 -3.40 10.39 -13.69
N ALA A 111 -2.27 10.57 -14.39
CA ALA A 111 -1.90 11.88 -14.89
C ALA A 111 -2.87 12.30 -16.02
N THR A 112 -3.15 13.60 -16.15
CA THR A 112 -3.83 14.13 -17.32
C THR A 112 -2.84 14.16 -18.49
N CYS A 113 -3.13 13.43 -19.57
CA CYS A 113 -2.29 13.42 -20.78
C CYS A 113 -3.18 13.49 -22.02
N GLU A 114 -2.84 14.38 -22.96
CA GLU A 114 -3.37 14.36 -24.33
C GLU A 114 -2.80 13.14 -25.10
N ALA A 115 -3.69 12.26 -25.57
CA ALA A 115 -3.53 11.23 -26.60
C ALA A 115 -2.35 10.21 -26.52
N GLY A 116 -1.54 10.18 -25.47
CA GLY A 116 -0.39 9.26 -25.32
C GLY A 116 -0.58 8.13 -24.29
N LYS A 117 0.10 7.00 -24.49
CA LYS A 117 0.28 5.97 -23.45
C LYS A 117 1.23 6.49 -22.36
N MET A 118 1.04 6.07 -21.11
CA MET A 118 1.86 6.51 -19.96
C MET A 118 2.55 5.33 -19.25
N PRO A 119 3.74 5.54 -18.66
CA PRO A 119 4.34 4.55 -17.77
C PRO A 119 3.49 4.36 -16.51
N ALA A 120 3.60 3.20 -15.86
CA ALA A 120 2.84 2.88 -14.66
C ALA A 120 3.74 2.46 -13.49
N VAL A 121 3.31 2.72 -12.25
CA VAL A 121 4.01 2.27 -11.03
C VAL A 121 3.04 1.67 -10.03
N ILE A 122 3.35 0.46 -9.56
CA ILE A 122 2.63 -0.24 -8.48
C ILE A 122 3.32 0.04 -7.14
N LEU A 123 2.54 0.43 -6.13
CA LEU A 123 3.00 0.72 -4.77
C LEU A 123 2.38 -0.27 -3.78
N MET A 124 3.22 -1.02 -3.06
CA MET A 124 2.80 -1.98 -2.04
C MET A 124 3.13 -1.51 -0.62
N HIS A 125 2.16 -1.61 0.29
CA HIS A 125 2.26 -1.07 1.64
C HIS A 125 2.93 -2.01 2.66
N ALA A 126 3.37 -1.41 3.77
CA ALA A 126 3.96 -2.13 4.91
C ALA A 126 2.91 -2.84 5.77
N THR A 127 3.34 -3.76 6.64
CA THR A 127 2.47 -4.43 7.62
C THR A 127 1.68 -3.42 8.44
N GLY A 128 0.38 -3.67 8.63
CA GLY A 128 -0.52 -2.81 9.41
C GLY A 128 -0.98 -1.54 8.68
N LYS A 129 -0.45 -1.26 7.49
CA LYS A 129 -0.91 -0.15 6.63
C LYS A 129 -1.94 -0.63 5.61
N CYS A 130 -2.31 0.24 4.69
CA CYS A 130 -3.28 -0.01 3.61
C CYS A 130 -2.91 0.82 2.38
N LYS A 131 -3.65 0.65 1.27
CA LYS A 131 -3.46 1.41 0.04
C LYS A 131 -3.61 2.93 0.23
N GLU A 132 -4.48 3.39 1.14
CA GLU A 132 -4.65 4.82 1.44
C GLU A 132 -3.40 5.43 2.06
N PHE A 133 -2.58 4.64 2.77
CA PHE A 133 -1.29 5.09 3.29
C PHE A 133 -0.33 5.49 2.17
N MET A 134 -0.53 4.97 0.96
CA MET A 134 0.28 5.31 -0.21
C MET A 134 -0.23 6.54 -0.98
N ALA A 135 -1.37 7.13 -0.60
CA ALA A 135 -2.03 8.18 -1.37
C ALA A 135 -1.11 9.37 -1.72
N ASN A 136 -0.33 9.87 -0.74
CA ASN A 136 0.60 10.97 -0.99
C ASN A 136 1.69 10.61 -2.01
N ARG A 137 2.13 9.34 -2.04
CA ARG A 137 3.14 8.85 -2.99
C ARG A 137 2.53 8.63 -4.37
N LEU A 138 1.32 8.09 -4.43
CA LEU A 138 0.55 7.99 -5.66
C LEU A 138 0.38 9.37 -6.31
N GLU A 139 0.02 10.39 -5.51
CA GLU A 139 -0.19 11.74 -6.02
C GLU A 139 1.09 12.32 -6.62
N ARG A 140 2.22 12.20 -5.90
CA ARG A 140 3.51 12.71 -6.38
C ARG A 140 3.92 12.07 -7.71
N LEU A 141 3.71 10.76 -7.86
CA LEU A 141 4.02 10.04 -9.10
C LEU A 141 3.03 10.37 -10.23
N ALA A 142 1.74 10.54 -9.91
CA ALA A 142 0.76 10.94 -10.91
C ALA A 142 1.01 12.36 -11.44
N ARG A 143 1.38 13.31 -10.57
CA ARG A 143 1.82 14.66 -10.97
C ARG A 143 3.05 14.68 -11.87
N LYS A 144 3.79 13.57 -11.88
CA LYS A 144 4.99 13.35 -12.69
C LYS A 144 4.68 12.65 -14.03
N GLY A 145 3.42 12.48 -14.40
CA GLY A 145 3.03 11.88 -15.68
C GLY A 145 2.98 10.36 -15.69
N LEU A 146 2.85 9.72 -14.52
CA LEU A 146 2.73 8.26 -14.39
C LEU A 146 1.30 7.85 -14.00
N ILE A 147 0.87 6.67 -14.42
CA ILE A 147 -0.26 5.98 -13.82
C ILE A 147 0.24 5.32 -12.54
N ALA A 148 -0.20 5.79 -11.37
CA ALA A 148 0.23 5.24 -10.09
C ALA A 148 -0.90 4.43 -9.43
N LEU A 149 -0.60 3.22 -8.94
CA LEU A 149 -1.59 2.34 -8.32
C LEU A 149 -1.10 1.78 -6.98
N ALA A 150 -2.00 1.63 -6.02
CA ALA A 150 -1.80 0.86 -4.80
C ALA A 150 -2.99 -0.08 -4.54
N PHE A 151 -2.74 -1.19 -3.86
CA PHE A 151 -3.75 -2.16 -3.48
C PHE A 151 -3.52 -2.64 -2.04
N ASP A 152 -4.57 -3.12 -1.40
CA ASP A 152 -4.47 -3.70 -0.06
C ASP A 152 -3.87 -5.11 -0.13
N ALA A 153 -2.82 -5.34 0.66
CA ALA A 153 -2.31 -6.68 0.91
C ALA A 153 -3.39 -7.57 1.54
N PRO A 154 -3.30 -8.91 1.43
CA PRO A 154 -4.23 -9.82 2.09
C PRO A 154 -4.37 -9.47 3.57
N TRP A 155 -5.61 -9.45 4.05
CA TRP A 155 -5.94 -9.19 5.45
C TRP A 155 -5.55 -7.78 5.95
N HIS A 156 -5.33 -6.83 5.05
CA HIS A 156 -5.06 -5.42 5.37
C HIS A 156 -6.10 -4.49 4.74
N GLY A 157 -6.18 -3.25 5.24
CA GLY A 157 -7.11 -2.24 4.71
C GLY A 157 -8.55 -2.74 4.63
N GLU A 158 -9.16 -2.63 3.45
CA GLU A 158 -10.52 -3.11 3.22
C GLU A 158 -10.61 -4.65 3.16
N ARG A 159 -9.50 -5.34 2.89
CA ARG A 159 -9.42 -6.80 2.92
C ARG A 159 -9.28 -7.38 4.34
N ALA A 160 -9.10 -6.53 5.34
CA ALA A 160 -9.16 -6.91 6.75
C ALA A 160 -10.60 -6.89 7.29
N LEU A 161 -11.52 -6.24 6.59
CA LEU A 161 -12.92 -6.28 6.96
C LEU A 161 -13.42 -7.70 6.64
N PRO A 162 -14.24 -8.32 7.51
CA PRO A 162 -15.10 -9.41 7.07
C PRO A 162 -15.79 -8.91 5.79
N GLU A 163 -16.08 -9.76 4.80
CA GLU A 163 -17.12 -9.41 3.82
C GLU A 163 -18.24 -8.78 4.62
N ALA A 164 -18.40 -7.46 4.48
CA ALA A 164 -19.19 -6.74 5.45
C ALA A 164 -20.54 -7.45 5.41
N GLY A 165 -20.99 -7.90 6.57
CA GLY A 165 -22.38 -8.17 6.81
C GLY A 165 -23.18 -6.87 6.65
N LEU A 166 -23.14 -6.25 5.46
CA LEU A 166 -24.34 -5.87 4.76
C LEU A 166 -25.14 -7.15 4.61
N SER A 167 -25.75 -7.60 5.71
CA SER A 167 -27.04 -8.26 5.60
C SER A 167 -27.80 -7.41 4.60
N LYS A 168 -28.33 -8.04 3.55
CA LYS A 168 -29.33 -7.44 2.69
C LYS A 168 -30.37 -6.81 3.62
N SER A 169 -30.27 -5.51 3.89
CA SER A 169 -31.33 -4.79 4.55
C SER A 169 -32.40 -4.70 3.48
N SER A 170 -33.34 -5.63 3.54
CA SER A 170 -34.67 -5.44 2.98
C SER A 170 -35.21 -4.13 3.55
N GLY A 171 -35.08 -3.04 2.79
CA GLY A 171 -35.46 -1.72 3.28
C GLY A 171 -35.04 -0.61 2.32
N SER A 172 -36.01 -0.21 1.49
CA SER A 172 -36.10 1.05 0.72
C SER A 172 -34.91 1.48 -0.14
N GLU A 173 -35.15 1.48 -1.45
CA GLU A 173 -34.43 2.29 -2.44
C GLU A 173 -34.38 3.76 -2.00
N GLY A 174 -33.25 4.15 -1.41
CA GLY A 174 -32.89 5.54 -1.17
C GLY A 174 -31.59 5.84 -1.90
N ASN A 175 -31.62 6.79 -2.83
CA ASN A 175 -30.45 7.38 -3.47
C ASN A 175 -29.51 7.98 -2.40
N ALA A 176 -28.62 7.16 -1.83
CA ALA A 176 -27.52 7.64 -1.02
C ALA A 176 -26.39 8.05 -1.95
N ASP A 177 -26.17 9.36 -2.08
CA ASP A 177 -25.05 9.97 -2.79
C ASP A 177 -23.73 9.57 -2.11
N LEU A 178 -23.06 8.55 -2.66
CA LEU A 178 -21.73 8.07 -2.27
C LEU A 178 -20.61 8.94 -2.91
N SER A 179 -20.84 10.23 -3.14
CA SER A 179 -19.79 11.14 -3.59
C SER A 179 -18.80 11.44 -2.46
N LEU A 180 -17.50 11.63 -2.79
CA LEU A 180 -16.47 11.88 -1.77
C LEU A 180 -16.67 13.15 -0.94
N LYS A 181 -17.60 14.03 -1.35
CA LYS A 181 -18.02 15.15 -0.50
C LYS A 181 -18.65 14.67 0.81
N SER A 182 -19.16 13.44 0.87
CA SER A 182 -19.68 12.79 2.08
C SER A 182 -18.63 11.96 2.84
N LEU A 183 -17.50 11.61 2.22
CA LEU A 183 -16.37 10.96 2.89
C LEU A 183 -15.49 12.00 3.60
N CYS A 184 -16.03 12.46 4.73
CA CYS A 184 -15.39 13.36 5.68
C CYS A 184 -13.96 12.90 6.06
N PRO A 185 -13.07 13.82 6.48
CA PRO A 185 -11.86 13.52 7.24
C PRO A 185 -12.03 12.47 8.33
N ALA A 186 -13.24 12.28 8.86
CA ALA A 186 -13.62 11.23 9.80
C ALA A 186 -13.54 9.80 9.24
N LEU A 187 -13.81 9.54 7.95
CA LEU A 187 -13.60 8.20 7.36
C LEU A 187 -12.10 7.96 7.15
N LEU A 188 -11.35 8.95 6.69
CA LEU A 188 -9.88 8.85 6.59
C LEU A 188 -9.26 8.61 7.98
N HIS A 189 -9.74 9.35 8.98
CA HIS A 189 -9.37 9.17 10.40
C HIS A 189 -9.82 7.82 10.93
N ALA A 190 -11.02 7.32 10.59
CA ALA A 190 -11.51 5.99 10.99
C ALA A 190 -10.74 4.84 10.32
N LEU A 191 -10.34 5.01 9.06
CA LEU A 191 -9.47 4.09 8.34
C LEU A 191 -8.05 4.10 8.93
N GLN A 192 -7.59 5.23 9.46
CA GLN A 192 -6.31 5.38 10.15
C GLN A 192 -6.37 4.96 11.64
N SER A 193 -7.52 5.04 12.31
CA SER A 193 -7.65 4.89 13.77
C SER A 193 -7.97 3.48 14.27
N HIS A 194 -8.16 2.50 13.38
CA HIS A 194 -8.40 1.09 13.75
C HIS A 194 -7.21 0.17 13.42
N GLU A 195 -5.98 0.62 13.68
CA GLU A 195 -4.74 -0.10 13.35
C GLU A 195 -4.59 -1.43 14.11
N ALA A 196 -4.97 -1.49 15.39
CA ALA A 196 -4.82 -2.70 16.22
C ALA A 196 -5.80 -3.83 15.87
N ALA A 197 -7.09 -3.52 15.74
CA ALA A 197 -8.13 -4.51 15.41
C ALA A 197 -7.94 -5.14 14.01
N ARG A 198 -7.24 -4.44 13.10
CA ARG A 198 -6.95 -4.92 11.74
C ARG A 198 -5.70 -5.80 11.69
N LEU A 199 -4.68 -5.49 12.49
CA LEU A 199 -3.50 -6.35 12.61
C LEU A 199 -3.85 -7.73 13.19
N ASP A 200 -4.85 -7.82 14.07
CA ASP A 200 -5.34 -9.10 14.57
C ASP A 200 -5.87 -10.01 13.47
N VAL A 201 -6.60 -9.47 12.48
CA VAL A 201 -7.11 -10.24 11.34
C VAL A 201 -5.94 -10.82 10.54
N TYR A 202 -4.92 -10.00 10.29
CA TYR A 202 -3.71 -10.42 9.61
C TYR A 202 -2.92 -11.48 10.40
N PHE A 203 -2.68 -11.28 11.69
CA PHE A 203 -1.98 -12.26 12.52
C PHE A 203 -2.77 -13.57 12.64
N ASN A 204 -4.09 -13.51 12.76
CA ASN A 204 -4.95 -14.70 12.73
C ASN A 204 -4.85 -15.43 11.39
N ALA A 205 -4.71 -14.71 10.27
CA ALA A 205 -4.46 -15.32 8.98
C ALA A 205 -3.12 -16.04 8.94
N LEU A 206 -2.05 -15.44 9.46
CA LEU A 206 -0.76 -16.13 9.56
C LEU A 206 -0.83 -17.35 10.49
N VAL A 207 -1.58 -17.28 11.59
CA VAL A 207 -1.83 -18.47 12.44
C VAL A 207 -2.55 -19.57 11.66
N ARG A 208 -3.56 -19.23 10.83
CA ARG A 208 -4.19 -20.21 9.93
C ARG A 208 -3.23 -20.74 8.87
N GLY A 209 -2.37 -19.90 8.31
CA GLY A 209 -1.30 -20.30 7.41
C GLY A 209 -0.37 -21.33 8.03
N TRP A 210 0.01 -21.14 9.30
CA TRP A 210 0.75 -22.13 10.06
C TRP A 210 -0.06 -23.41 10.25
N GLN A 211 -1.29 -23.32 10.76
CA GLN A 211 -2.08 -24.50 11.12
C GLN A 211 -2.56 -25.32 9.92
N ARG A 212 -2.87 -24.67 8.79
CA ARG A 212 -3.61 -25.25 7.65
C ARG A 212 -2.92 -25.07 6.29
N GLY A 213 -1.85 -24.28 6.19
CA GLY A 213 -1.16 -24.00 4.92
C GLY A 213 -1.94 -23.12 3.93
N SER A 214 -3.00 -22.43 4.39
CA SER A 214 -3.92 -21.64 3.55
C SER A 214 -3.40 -20.25 3.19
N ASP A 215 -2.69 -19.60 4.11
CA ASP A 215 -2.29 -18.19 4.05
C ASP A 215 -0.76 -18.09 3.98
N ARG A 216 -0.24 -17.75 2.79
CA ARG A 216 1.20 -17.78 2.49
C ARG A 216 1.79 -16.38 2.49
N PHE A 217 1.93 -15.80 3.69
CA PHE A 217 2.66 -14.56 4.01
C PHE A 217 2.91 -13.61 2.82
N VAL A 218 4.16 -13.48 2.34
CA VAL A 218 4.53 -12.56 1.25
C VAL A 218 4.20 -13.10 -0.15
N MET A 219 4.02 -14.41 -0.29
CA MET A 219 3.75 -15.07 -1.56
C MET A 219 2.35 -14.71 -2.09
N ASP A 220 1.38 -14.62 -1.18
CA ASP A 220 0.02 -14.22 -1.52
C ASP A 220 -0.02 -12.77 -2.04
N ILE A 221 0.80 -11.88 -1.48
CA ILE A 221 0.92 -10.49 -1.94
C ILE A 221 1.53 -10.44 -3.34
N ALA A 222 2.62 -11.17 -3.58
CA ALA A 222 3.26 -11.23 -4.90
C ALA A 222 2.30 -11.79 -5.95
N ARG A 223 1.50 -12.81 -5.60
CA ARG A 223 0.47 -13.37 -6.48
C ARG A 223 -0.65 -12.38 -6.78
N ASP A 224 -1.14 -11.65 -5.78
CA ASP A 224 -2.16 -10.62 -6.01
C ASP A 224 -1.62 -9.49 -6.89
N ALA A 225 -0.34 -9.13 -6.71
CA ALA A 225 0.33 -8.14 -7.55
C ALA A 225 0.43 -8.57 -9.02
N LEU A 226 0.56 -9.86 -9.34
CA LEU A 226 0.48 -10.35 -10.73
C LEU A 226 -0.88 -10.01 -11.37
N THR A 227 -1.96 -10.11 -10.60
CA THR A 227 -3.30 -9.76 -11.07
C THR A 227 -3.42 -8.24 -11.31
N VAL A 228 -2.75 -7.44 -10.49
CA VAL A 228 -2.64 -5.98 -10.70
C VAL A 228 -1.82 -5.68 -11.97
N VAL A 229 -0.74 -6.42 -12.24
CA VAL A 229 0.04 -6.29 -13.48
C VAL A 229 -0.83 -6.65 -14.70
N ASP A 230 -1.62 -7.72 -14.65
CA ASP A 230 -2.56 -8.10 -15.72
C ASP A 230 -3.57 -6.98 -15.99
N TYR A 231 -4.14 -6.40 -14.93
CA TYR A 231 -5.03 -5.26 -15.04
C TYR A 231 -4.35 -4.07 -15.73
N ILE A 232 -3.16 -3.67 -15.26
CA ILE A 232 -2.39 -2.55 -15.84
C ILE A 232 -2.09 -2.82 -17.32
N CYS A 233 -1.69 -4.04 -17.69
CA CYS A 233 -1.39 -4.40 -19.07
C CYS A 233 -2.64 -4.40 -19.96
N SER A 234 -3.83 -4.67 -19.41
CA SER A 234 -5.08 -4.62 -20.17
C SER A 234 -5.49 -3.22 -20.60
N ARG A 235 -4.87 -2.18 -20.02
CA ARG A 235 -5.24 -0.80 -20.26
C ARG A 235 -4.63 -0.27 -21.56
N PRO A 236 -5.44 0.39 -22.42
CA PRO A 236 -4.94 0.94 -23.69
C PRO A 236 -4.05 2.18 -23.50
N ASP A 237 -4.12 2.85 -22.35
CA ASP A 237 -3.38 4.06 -22.00
C ASP A 237 -2.07 3.78 -21.24
N VAL A 238 -1.69 2.51 -21.06
CA VAL A 238 -0.43 2.12 -20.39
C VAL A 238 0.65 1.73 -21.40
N MET A 239 1.88 2.21 -21.17
CA MET A 239 3.10 1.67 -21.77
C MET A 239 3.49 0.37 -21.07
N GLN A 240 3.15 -0.77 -21.67
CA GLN A 240 3.35 -2.09 -21.05
C GLN A 240 4.84 -2.42 -20.81
N GLU A 241 5.73 -1.81 -21.59
CA GLU A 241 7.18 -1.91 -21.50
C GLU A 241 7.81 -0.95 -20.46
N ARG A 242 6.99 -0.19 -19.73
CA ARG A 242 7.40 0.78 -18.70
C ARG A 242 6.53 0.66 -17.44
N ILE A 243 6.53 -0.53 -16.84
CA ILE A 243 5.87 -0.79 -15.56
C ILE A 243 6.90 -0.92 -14.44
N GLY A 244 6.83 -0.03 -13.46
CA GLY A 244 7.61 -0.11 -12.22
C GLY A 244 6.83 -0.72 -11.06
N ALA A 245 7.54 -1.25 -10.07
CA ALA A 245 6.96 -1.68 -8.81
C ALA A 245 7.86 -1.29 -7.63
N THR A 246 7.28 -0.67 -6.60
CA THR A 246 7.96 -0.35 -5.34
C THR A 246 7.11 -0.86 -4.17
N GLY A 247 7.75 -1.05 -3.02
CA GLY A 247 7.03 -1.41 -1.80
C GLY A 247 7.89 -1.28 -0.56
N VAL A 248 7.22 -1.15 0.58
CA VAL A 248 7.85 -0.89 1.89
C VAL A 248 7.69 -2.10 2.81
N SER A 249 8.79 -2.58 3.39
CA SER A 249 8.80 -3.66 4.39
C SER A 249 8.08 -4.91 3.89
N LEU A 250 6.85 -5.19 4.35
CA LEU A 250 5.98 -6.22 3.78
C LEU A 250 5.82 -6.10 2.26
N GLY A 251 5.49 -4.90 1.78
CA GLY A 251 5.42 -4.60 0.36
C GLY A 251 6.79 -4.66 -0.34
N GLY A 252 7.88 -4.40 0.38
CA GLY A 252 9.25 -4.54 -0.16
C GLY A 252 9.61 -6.01 -0.40
N MET A 253 9.22 -6.90 0.53
CA MET A 253 9.33 -8.35 0.38
C MET A 253 8.42 -8.90 -0.72
N ALA A 254 7.29 -8.26 -1.03
CA ALA A 254 6.48 -8.66 -2.19
C ALA A 254 7.06 -8.12 -3.51
N CYS A 255 7.64 -6.91 -3.49
CA CYS A 255 8.12 -6.18 -4.65
C CYS A 255 9.19 -6.93 -5.45
N TRP A 256 10.23 -7.44 -4.80
CA TRP A 256 11.27 -8.22 -5.47
C TRP A 256 10.80 -9.60 -5.99
N LEU A 257 9.79 -10.22 -5.34
CA LEU A 257 9.25 -11.55 -5.69
C LEU A 257 8.36 -11.38 -6.91
N LEU A 258 7.54 -10.33 -6.92
CA LEU A 258 6.81 -9.91 -8.11
C LEU A 258 7.76 -9.68 -9.28
N ALA A 259 8.83 -8.91 -9.07
CA ALA A 259 9.80 -8.65 -10.13
C ALA A 259 10.49 -9.93 -10.59
N ALA A 260 10.88 -10.83 -9.69
CA ALA A 260 11.48 -12.11 -10.05
C ALA A 260 10.50 -13.03 -10.79
N ALA A 261 9.21 -12.99 -10.45
CA ALA A 261 8.17 -13.84 -11.03
C ALA A 261 7.61 -13.32 -12.37
N ASP A 262 7.68 -12.01 -12.62
CA ASP A 262 7.06 -11.37 -13.79
C ASP A 262 8.04 -10.48 -14.53
N THR A 263 8.34 -10.85 -15.78
CA THR A 263 9.28 -10.14 -16.65
C THR A 263 8.72 -8.82 -17.18
N ARG A 264 7.40 -8.55 -17.02
CA ARG A 264 6.78 -7.27 -17.41
C ARG A 264 7.18 -6.13 -16.47
N ILE A 265 7.66 -6.42 -15.26
CA ILE A 265 8.19 -5.40 -14.35
C ILE A 265 9.53 -4.89 -14.88
N TRP A 266 9.51 -3.69 -15.46
CA TRP A 266 10.68 -3.00 -16.02
C TRP A 266 11.65 -2.50 -14.94
N ALA A 267 11.11 -2.00 -13.82
CA ALA A 267 11.88 -1.44 -12.71
C ALA A 267 11.33 -1.91 -11.35
N SER A 268 12.20 -2.46 -10.50
CA SER A 268 11.85 -2.92 -9.14
C SER A 268 12.60 -2.10 -8.10
N MET A 269 11.88 -1.57 -7.11
CA MET A 269 12.46 -0.74 -6.03
C MET A 269 12.00 -1.22 -4.64
N PRO A 270 12.41 -2.43 -4.19
CA PRO A 270 12.07 -2.94 -2.87
C PRO A 270 12.78 -2.14 -1.77
N ALA A 271 11.99 -1.58 -0.84
CA ALA A 271 12.51 -0.81 0.28
C ALA A 271 12.31 -1.54 1.61
N ILE A 272 13.38 -1.61 2.42
CA ILE A 272 13.45 -2.20 3.76
C ILE A 272 12.79 -3.60 3.86
N GLY A 273 12.82 -4.35 2.75
CA GLY A 273 12.22 -5.68 2.65
C GLY A 273 13.17 -6.75 2.12
N VAL A 274 14.27 -6.34 1.48
CA VAL A 274 15.28 -7.29 0.97
C VAL A 274 16.04 -7.92 2.14
N GLN A 275 16.13 -9.24 2.22
CA GLN A 275 16.86 -9.98 3.27
C GLN A 275 17.13 -11.44 2.87
N SER A 276 18.19 -12.10 3.33
CA SER A 276 18.24 -13.56 3.23
C SER A 276 17.60 -14.19 4.46
N PHE A 277 16.43 -14.83 4.30
CA PHE A 277 15.77 -15.56 5.38
C PHE A 277 16.60 -16.74 5.84
N ASN A 278 17.24 -17.46 4.91
CA ASN A 278 18.08 -18.59 5.24
C ASN A 278 19.31 -18.15 6.05
N HIS A 279 19.99 -17.08 5.63
CA HIS A 279 21.10 -16.50 6.39
C HIS A 279 20.67 -16.09 7.80
N SER A 280 19.51 -15.44 7.93
CA SER A 280 18.99 -15.06 9.25
C SER A 280 18.68 -16.26 10.13
N LEU A 281 18.16 -17.34 9.56
CA LEU A 281 17.89 -18.58 10.29
C LEU A 281 19.17 -19.23 10.80
N VAL A 282 20.13 -19.51 9.90
CA VAL A 282 21.36 -20.26 10.24
C VAL A 282 22.33 -19.49 11.15
N ASN A 283 22.20 -18.16 11.23
CA ASN A 283 23.04 -17.32 12.08
C ASN A 283 22.31 -16.78 13.33
N GLY A 284 21.08 -17.23 13.62
CA GLY A 284 20.33 -16.75 14.78
C GLY A 284 19.92 -15.27 14.72
N LEU A 285 19.85 -14.67 13.53
CA LEU A 285 19.49 -13.26 13.30
C LEU A 285 18.00 -13.07 13.00
N TRP A 286 17.19 -14.10 13.19
CA TRP A 286 15.76 -14.11 12.85
C TRP A 286 14.86 -13.38 13.86
N GLY A 287 15.37 -13.05 15.05
CA GLY A 287 14.59 -12.54 16.20
C GLY A 287 13.67 -11.36 15.85
N ALA A 288 14.23 -10.28 15.31
CA ALA A 288 13.44 -9.08 15.01
C ALA A 288 12.40 -9.29 13.90
N ARG A 289 12.64 -10.22 12.95
CA ARG A 289 11.66 -10.61 11.94
C ARG A 289 10.51 -11.40 12.58
N VAL A 290 10.84 -12.35 13.44
CA VAL A 290 9.85 -13.12 14.22
C VAL A 290 9.00 -12.19 15.07
N ASP A 291 9.62 -11.26 15.81
CA ASP A 291 8.90 -10.32 16.66
C ASP A 291 7.94 -9.41 15.89
N SER A 292 8.23 -9.11 14.61
CA SER A 292 7.33 -8.30 13.76
C SER A 292 6.00 -8.99 13.42
N ILE A 293 5.94 -10.32 13.53
CA ILE A 293 4.76 -11.16 13.29
C ILE A 293 4.75 -12.32 14.31
N ARG A 294 4.91 -12.00 15.59
CA ARG A 294 5.25 -12.96 16.66
C ARG A 294 4.23 -14.08 16.88
N ARG A 295 2.94 -13.77 16.78
CA ARG A 295 1.82 -14.66 17.11
C ARG A 295 1.87 -16.05 16.45
N PRO A 296 2.06 -16.21 15.12
CA PRO A 296 2.20 -17.53 14.50
C PRO A 296 3.37 -18.36 15.06
N PHE A 297 4.47 -17.72 15.49
CA PHE A 297 5.62 -18.44 16.06
C PHE A 297 5.34 -18.92 17.49
N GLU A 298 4.64 -18.13 18.30
CA GLU A 298 4.22 -18.55 19.64
C GLU A 298 3.21 -19.71 19.58
N VAL A 299 2.24 -19.65 18.66
CA VAL A 299 1.30 -20.75 18.42
C VAL A 299 2.05 -21.99 17.93
N ALA A 300 2.99 -21.83 16.99
CA ALA A 300 3.79 -22.95 16.51
C ALA A 300 4.66 -23.58 17.59
N ALA A 301 5.27 -22.77 18.48
CA ALA A 301 6.02 -23.28 19.62
C ALA A 301 5.14 -24.13 20.53
N ALA A 302 3.93 -23.66 20.84
CA ALA A 302 2.96 -24.42 21.63
C ALA A 302 2.54 -25.73 20.93
N ASP A 303 2.19 -25.67 19.64
CA ASP A 303 1.83 -26.84 18.83
C ASP A 303 2.97 -27.88 18.74
N MET A 304 4.22 -27.41 18.78
CA MET A 304 5.43 -28.23 18.75
C MET A 304 5.92 -28.67 20.14
N ASN A 305 5.16 -28.41 21.21
CA ASN A 305 5.51 -28.69 22.60
C ASN A 305 6.84 -28.07 23.04
N LYS A 306 7.12 -26.84 22.60
CA LYS A 306 8.32 -26.06 22.94
C LYS A 306 7.98 -24.97 23.96
N ALA A 307 8.88 -24.75 24.93
CA ALA A 307 8.72 -23.73 25.96
C ALA A 307 8.91 -22.29 25.43
N SER A 308 9.63 -22.13 24.31
CA SER A 308 9.89 -20.86 23.66
C SER A 308 10.08 -21.04 22.15
N VAL A 309 10.03 -19.95 21.40
CA VAL A 309 10.41 -19.94 20.00
C VAL A 309 11.92 -20.17 19.89
N ASP A 310 12.32 -21.23 19.19
CA ASP A 310 13.71 -21.58 18.87
C ASP A 310 13.90 -21.72 17.35
N ASP A 311 15.12 -21.99 16.90
CA ASP A 311 15.44 -22.14 15.48
C ASP A 311 14.54 -23.16 14.78
N ALA A 312 14.18 -24.25 15.45
CA ALA A 312 13.32 -25.31 14.90
C ALA A 312 11.86 -24.85 14.73
N VAL A 313 11.34 -24.04 15.65
CA VAL A 313 10.01 -23.42 15.51
C VAL A 313 10.01 -22.43 14.35
N VAL A 314 11.00 -21.54 14.31
CA VAL A 314 11.12 -20.53 13.23
C VAL A 314 11.20 -21.21 11.88
N ALA A 315 12.02 -22.25 11.84
CA ALA A 315 12.16 -23.14 10.71
C ALA A 315 10.80 -23.72 10.24
N ALA A 316 10.08 -24.38 11.14
CA ALA A 316 8.80 -24.99 10.82
C ALA A 316 7.78 -23.97 10.30
N VAL A 317 7.70 -22.80 10.93
CA VAL A 317 6.78 -21.72 10.53
C VAL A 317 7.08 -21.25 9.11
N TRP A 318 8.33 -20.98 8.76
CA TRP A 318 8.67 -20.55 7.40
C TRP A 318 8.35 -21.60 6.36
N SER A 319 8.53 -22.88 6.67
CA SER A 319 8.16 -23.97 5.76
C SER A 319 6.69 -24.01 5.39
N ARG A 320 5.82 -23.45 6.24
CA ARG A 320 4.37 -23.38 5.97
C ARG A 320 3.92 -22.02 5.45
N LEU A 321 4.40 -20.93 6.05
CA LEU A 321 3.99 -19.57 5.70
C LEU A 321 4.64 -19.06 4.41
N ALA A 322 5.84 -19.52 4.10
CA ALA A 322 6.54 -19.13 2.89
C ALA A 322 7.47 -20.25 2.41
N PRO A 323 6.88 -21.35 1.88
CA PRO A 323 7.65 -22.45 1.32
C PRO A 323 8.67 -21.92 0.29
N GLY A 324 9.91 -22.37 0.41
CA GLY A 324 11.06 -22.02 -0.42
C GLY A 324 11.81 -20.73 -0.05
N LEU A 325 11.34 -19.92 0.91
CA LEU A 325 12.08 -18.71 1.35
C LEU A 325 13.29 -19.01 2.24
N ALA A 326 13.24 -20.08 3.02
CA ALA A 326 14.39 -20.54 3.81
C ALA A 326 14.59 -22.04 3.52
N GLU A 327 15.78 -22.56 3.77
CA GLU A 327 16.06 -24.00 3.71
C GLU A 327 15.90 -24.56 5.12
N VAL A 328 14.93 -25.44 5.28
CA VAL A 328 14.37 -25.63 6.62
C VAL A 328 14.03 -27.07 6.96
N ASN A 329 13.98 -27.92 5.93
CA ASN A 329 13.71 -29.34 5.99
C ASN A 329 14.09 -29.92 4.61
N PRO A 330 14.54 -31.18 4.49
CA PRO A 330 14.72 -31.85 3.18
C PRO A 330 13.50 -31.78 2.25
N GLY A 331 12.29 -31.51 2.75
CA GLY A 331 11.08 -31.29 1.93
C GLY A 331 10.86 -29.87 1.40
N ASN A 332 11.67 -28.88 1.80
CA ASN A 332 11.52 -27.47 1.42
C ASN A 332 12.84 -26.94 0.83
N LYS A 333 13.03 -27.15 -0.48
CA LYS A 333 14.23 -26.67 -1.18
C LYS A 333 14.19 -25.14 -1.29
N LEU A 334 15.27 -24.50 -0.88
CA LEU A 334 15.48 -23.07 -1.06
C LEU A 334 15.26 -22.70 -2.54
N ALA A 335 14.31 -21.81 -2.80
CA ALA A 335 13.92 -21.44 -4.16
C ALA A 335 13.59 -19.96 -4.30
N PHE A 336 13.07 -19.34 -3.25
CA PHE A 336 12.49 -17.99 -3.30
C PHE A 336 13.22 -16.97 -2.43
N ASP A 337 14.26 -17.38 -1.68
CA ASP A 337 15.06 -16.44 -0.90
C ASP A 337 15.74 -15.40 -1.79
N ALA A 338 16.09 -14.25 -1.20
CA ALA A 338 16.69 -13.13 -1.92
C ALA A 338 17.92 -13.48 -2.74
N PRO A 339 18.91 -14.25 -2.21
CA PRO A 339 20.13 -14.52 -2.96
C PRO A 339 19.88 -15.36 -4.21
N LEU A 340 18.73 -16.04 -4.29
CA LEU A 340 18.34 -16.84 -5.44
C LEU A 340 17.43 -16.08 -6.42
N THR A 341 16.60 -15.16 -5.93
CA THR A 341 15.56 -14.51 -6.75
C THR A 341 15.92 -13.12 -7.24
N LEU A 342 16.76 -12.36 -6.53
CA LEU A 342 17.27 -11.07 -7.02
C LEU A 342 18.05 -11.19 -8.33
N PRO A 343 18.91 -12.22 -8.52
CA PRO A 343 19.56 -12.48 -9.80
C PRO A 343 18.59 -12.57 -10.98
N CYS A 344 17.39 -13.14 -10.78
CA CYS A 344 16.37 -13.31 -11.82
C CYS A 344 15.76 -11.98 -12.32
N ILE A 345 16.07 -10.85 -11.67
CA ILE A 345 15.63 -9.52 -12.10
C ILE A 345 16.55 -8.99 -13.21
N ALA A 346 17.80 -9.44 -13.30
CA ALA A 346 18.69 -9.06 -14.39
C ALA A 346 18.06 -9.42 -15.76
N PRO A 347 18.21 -8.56 -16.80
CA PRO A 347 18.91 -7.27 -16.82
C PRO A 347 17.99 -6.05 -16.55
N ARG A 348 16.83 -6.23 -15.90
CA ARG A 348 15.85 -5.15 -15.67
C ARG A 348 16.33 -4.22 -14.57
N HIS A 349 15.72 -3.05 -14.41
CA HIS A 349 16.21 -2.06 -13.43
C HIS A 349 15.87 -2.50 -11.99
N LEU A 350 16.86 -2.46 -11.10
CA LEU A 350 16.69 -2.83 -9.69
C LEU A 350 17.36 -1.79 -8.78
N LEU A 351 16.59 -1.23 -7.84
CA LEU A 351 17.10 -0.40 -6.74
C LEU A 351 16.73 -1.03 -5.40
N VAL A 352 17.71 -1.55 -4.68
CA VAL A 352 17.51 -2.06 -3.31
C VAL A 352 17.75 -0.94 -2.29
N LEU A 353 16.76 -0.67 -1.42
CA LEU A 353 16.89 0.30 -0.34
C LEU A 353 16.80 -0.39 1.02
N SER A 354 17.74 -0.12 1.93
CA SER A 354 17.78 -0.72 3.27
C SER A 354 18.32 0.26 4.30
N GLY A 355 17.90 0.12 5.56
CA GLY A 355 18.58 0.77 6.69
C GLY A 355 19.83 -0.02 7.09
N GLU A 356 20.91 0.67 7.42
CA GLU A 356 22.17 0.04 7.85
C GLU A 356 22.00 -0.83 9.11
N LYS A 357 21.16 -0.38 10.04
CA LYS A 357 20.91 -1.01 11.33
C LYS A 357 19.58 -1.75 11.39
N ASP A 358 18.94 -2.03 10.25
CA ASP A 358 17.65 -2.72 10.21
C ASP A 358 17.77 -4.15 10.78
N PRO A 359 17.22 -4.44 11.97
CA PRO A 359 17.37 -5.77 12.56
C PRO A 359 16.43 -6.79 11.90
N ARG A 360 15.40 -6.34 11.18
CA ARG A 360 14.44 -7.22 10.47
C ARG A 360 14.93 -7.58 9.07
N CYS A 361 15.91 -6.85 8.55
CA CYS A 361 16.57 -7.09 7.28
C CYS A 361 18.10 -6.92 7.49
N PRO A 362 18.76 -7.84 8.22
CA PRO A 362 20.16 -7.68 8.58
C PRO A 362 21.04 -7.38 7.36
N LEU A 363 21.89 -6.36 7.46
CA LEU A 363 22.70 -5.87 6.34
C LEU A 363 23.56 -6.98 5.71
N ALA A 364 24.06 -7.92 6.49
CA ALA A 364 24.79 -9.09 5.99
C ALA A 364 23.95 -9.90 4.97
N GLY A 365 22.68 -10.19 5.29
CA GLY A 365 21.77 -10.87 4.38
C GLY A 365 21.45 -10.04 3.14
N VAL A 366 21.30 -8.72 3.28
CA VAL A 366 21.14 -7.79 2.14
C VAL A 366 22.36 -7.84 1.22
N GLN A 367 23.56 -7.81 1.78
CA GLN A 367 24.81 -7.83 1.01
C GLN A 367 25.02 -9.14 0.25
N ILE A 368 24.72 -10.29 0.86
CA ILE A 368 24.75 -11.59 0.16
C ILE A 368 23.82 -11.55 -1.06
N SER A 369 22.63 -10.99 -0.88
CA SER A 369 21.62 -10.90 -1.94
C SER A 369 22.07 -9.96 -3.08
N LEU A 370 22.65 -8.82 -2.72
CA LEU A 370 23.20 -7.86 -3.68
C LEU A 370 24.41 -8.42 -4.43
N ALA A 371 25.28 -9.19 -3.77
CA ALA A 371 26.43 -9.81 -4.42
C ALA A 371 25.99 -10.85 -5.47
N ALA A 372 25.01 -11.69 -5.13
CA ALA A 372 24.43 -12.64 -6.07
C ALA A 372 23.78 -11.92 -7.27
N ALA A 373 23.02 -10.85 -7.01
CA ALA A 373 22.44 -10.03 -8.07
C ALA A 373 23.52 -9.43 -8.95
N GLN A 374 24.55 -8.80 -8.37
CA GLN A 374 25.63 -8.16 -9.11
C GLN A 374 26.29 -9.11 -10.10
N GLN A 375 26.55 -10.36 -9.70
CA GLN A 375 27.10 -11.38 -10.59
C GLN A 375 26.22 -11.61 -11.83
N ALA A 376 24.90 -11.69 -11.67
CA ALA A 376 23.98 -11.86 -12.80
C ALA A 376 23.93 -10.61 -13.69
N TYR A 377 23.93 -9.41 -13.10
CA TYR A 377 23.96 -8.16 -13.88
C TYR A 377 25.28 -7.97 -14.64
N ASP A 378 26.41 -8.40 -14.07
CA ASP A 378 27.71 -8.38 -14.74
C ASP A 378 27.74 -9.34 -15.94
N GLN A 379 27.14 -10.53 -15.80
CA GLN A 379 27.00 -11.51 -16.90
C GLN A 379 26.17 -10.97 -18.06
N GLU A 380 25.12 -10.20 -17.76
CA GLU A 380 24.28 -9.53 -18.75
C GLU A 380 24.93 -8.25 -19.33
N GLY A 381 26.10 -7.83 -18.82
CA GLY A 381 26.74 -6.58 -19.21
C GLY A 381 25.94 -5.33 -18.82
N GLN A 382 25.08 -5.43 -17.80
CA GLN A 382 24.13 -4.39 -17.39
C GLN A 382 24.31 -3.97 -15.93
N SER A 383 25.52 -4.11 -15.37
CA SER A 383 25.88 -3.78 -13.98
C SER A 383 25.30 -2.46 -13.45
N ALA A 384 25.24 -1.42 -14.29
CA ALA A 384 24.73 -0.10 -13.91
C ALA A 384 23.21 -0.07 -13.62
N ARG A 385 22.46 -1.09 -14.02
CA ARG A 385 21.01 -1.22 -13.77
C ARG A 385 20.69 -1.78 -12.38
N LEU A 386 21.69 -2.34 -11.69
CA LEU A 386 21.61 -2.68 -10.27
C LEU A 386 22.14 -1.50 -9.45
N GLN A 387 21.27 -0.93 -8.63
CA GLN A 387 21.61 0.15 -7.71
C GLN A 387 21.23 -0.23 -6.28
N ARG A 388 21.92 0.37 -5.32
CA ARG A 388 21.65 0.18 -3.88
C ARG A 388 21.70 1.52 -3.15
N PHE A 389 20.87 1.64 -2.12
CA PHE A 389 20.91 2.74 -1.17
C PHE A 389 20.83 2.19 0.25
N ILE A 390 21.92 2.31 1.01
CA ILE A 390 21.97 1.94 2.43
C ILE A 390 21.92 3.24 3.23
N ASP A 391 20.82 3.44 3.97
CA ASP A 391 20.63 4.64 4.78
C ASP A 391 21.35 4.46 6.12
N LYS A 392 22.32 5.33 6.38
CA LYS A 392 23.29 5.19 7.47
C LYS A 392 22.61 5.39 8.81
N ASP A 393 22.96 4.54 9.79
CA ASP A 393 22.43 4.59 11.16
C ASP A 393 20.89 4.42 11.25
N VAL A 394 20.21 4.02 10.18
CA VAL A 394 18.76 3.81 10.14
C VAL A 394 18.41 2.36 10.46
N GLU A 395 17.48 2.17 11.40
CA GLU A 395 16.90 0.86 11.73
C GLU A 395 15.80 0.45 10.72
N HIS A 396 14.77 -0.28 11.16
CA HIS A 396 13.66 -0.69 10.30
C HIS A 396 12.65 0.46 10.08
N ALA A 397 13.04 1.45 9.28
CA ALA A 397 12.22 2.61 8.98
C ALA A 397 12.35 3.04 7.52
N MET A 398 11.22 3.46 6.94
CA MET A 398 11.18 4.06 5.60
C MET A 398 11.39 5.57 5.72
N THR A 399 12.53 6.07 5.24
CA THR A 399 12.90 7.49 5.35
C THR A 399 12.46 8.30 4.13
N GLU A 400 12.40 9.64 4.26
CA GLU A 400 12.16 10.50 3.09
C GLU A 400 13.32 10.42 2.08
N ASN A 401 14.56 10.18 2.54
CA ASN A 401 15.71 9.93 1.65
C ASN A 401 15.46 8.71 0.76
N MET A 402 14.99 7.59 1.33
CA MET A 402 14.63 6.40 0.55
C MET A 402 13.51 6.71 -0.46
N TRP A 403 12.48 7.47 -0.08
CA TRP A 403 11.43 7.88 -1.00
C TRP A 403 11.97 8.76 -2.14
N GLN A 404 12.84 9.73 -1.85
CA GLN A 404 13.48 10.55 -2.87
C GLN A 404 14.31 9.70 -3.84
N LYS A 405 15.02 8.67 -3.34
CA LYS A 405 15.75 7.74 -4.21
C LYS A 405 14.83 6.94 -5.13
N ILE A 406 13.68 6.47 -4.63
CA ILE A 406 12.66 5.81 -5.46
C ILE A 406 12.15 6.76 -6.54
N GLU A 407 11.79 7.99 -6.17
CA GLU A 407 11.26 8.99 -7.11
C GLU A 407 12.27 9.32 -8.23
N LEU A 408 13.54 9.54 -7.88
CA LEU A 408 14.62 9.78 -8.85
C LEU A 408 14.89 8.57 -9.74
N PHE A 409 14.80 7.36 -9.18
CA PHE A 409 14.99 6.13 -9.95
C PHE A 409 13.85 5.90 -10.93
N VAL A 410 12.60 6.17 -10.52
CA VAL A 410 11.42 6.16 -11.42
C VAL A 410 11.62 7.15 -12.57
N GLU A 411 12.01 8.39 -12.27
CA GLU A 411 12.33 9.42 -13.26
C GLU A 411 13.35 8.93 -14.30
N ALA A 412 14.46 8.37 -13.83
CA ALA A 412 15.56 7.92 -14.67
C ALA A 412 15.24 6.67 -15.52
N THR A 413 14.36 5.78 -15.04
CA THR A 413 14.19 4.44 -15.62
C THR A 413 12.90 4.27 -16.41
N LEU A 414 11.80 4.88 -15.98
CA LEU A 414 10.51 4.76 -16.67
C LEU A 414 10.32 5.83 -17.74
N GLY A 415 11.07 6.94 -17.66
CA GLY A 415 10.98 8.06 -18.59
C GLY A 415 9.70 8.84 -18.35
N MET A 416 9.83 10.02 -17.75
CA MET A 416 8.68 10.90 -17.52
C MET A 416 8.43 11.80 -18.73
N VAL A 417 7.15 12.06 -19.00
CA VAL A 417 6.77 13.18 -19.86
C VAL A 417 7.06 14.46 -19.06
N PRO A 418 7.91 15.37 -19.54
CA PRO A 418 8.20 16.61 -18.82
C PRO A 418 6.90 17.38 -18.55
N ALA A 419 6.78 17.99 -17.36
CA ALA A 419 5.59 18.77 -16.99
C ALA A 419 5.28 19.93 -17.95
N SER A 420 6.26 20.35 -18.77
CA SER A 420 6.05 21.34 -19.85
C SER A 420 5.33 20.79 -21.09
N LYS A 421 5.09 19.47 -21.14
CA LYS A 421 4.37 18.74 -22.19
C LYS A 421 3.09 18.07 -21.68
N LEU A 422 2.75 18.31 -20.40
CA LEU A 422 1.49 17.95 -19.74
C LEU A 422 0.68 19.25 -19.57
#